data_AF-A0A1E7RPN8-F1
#
_entry.id   AF-A0A1E7RPN8-F1
#
_cell.length_a   1.000
_cell.length_b   1.000
_cell.length_c   1.000
_cell.angle_alpha   90.00
_cell.angle_beta   90.00
_cell.angle_gamma   90.00
#
_symmetry.space_group_name_H-M   'P 1'
#
loop_
_entity.id
_entity.type
_entity.pdbx_description
1 polymer ?
#
loop_
_entity_poly.entity_id
_entity_poly.type
_entity_poly.pdbx_seq_one_letter_code
_entity_poly.pdbx_strand_id
1 'polypeptide(L)'
;MKQLGGILALGIALALSACDRAPETPSTDAEAAVAEPAAAAPPAGTSPATSAAEPAAQGPARLDGYGPLTLGSSLEDVRSAWKEPLQGEVPDDYCHALRPQGSQADDVILMIEGNRLVRYDVRNDRIAAPGGGKVGMSLGQLQTLYPERGDLMPHKYDERGHNLRVRPVAEGGALINFEIDGDGKVTAWRVGQTPQVDYVEGCS
;
A
#
# COMPACT_ATOMS: atom_id res chain seq x y z
N MET A 1 36.70 -31.00 -33.01
CA MET A 1 37.31 -30.23 -34.13
C MET A 1 36.95 -28.77 -33.87
N LYS A 2 37.89 -27.94 -33.38
CA LYS A 2 38.65 -26.93 -34.18
C LYS A 2 37.69 -25.97 -34.90
N GLN A 3 37.75 -24.65 -34.83
CA GLN A 3 38.73 -23.67 -34.35
C GLN A 3 38.06 -22.27 -34.55
N LEU A 4 38.23 -21.34 -33.61
CA LEU A 4 38.95 -20.04 -33.72
C LEU A 4 38.23 -18.82 -34.32
N GLY A 5 38.49 -17.69 -33.64
CA GLY A 5 38.65 -16.34 -34.21
C GLY A 5 37.46 -15.41 -33.93
N GLY A 6 37.60 -14.24 -33.31
CA GLY A 6 38.78 -13.45 -32.95
C GLY A 6 38.40 -11.96 -33.02
N ILE A 7 38.61 -11.26 -31.90
CA ILE A 7 39.08 -9.87 -31.76
C ILE A 7 38.39 -8.77 -32.60
N LEU A 8 37.74 -7.80 -31.93
CA LEU A 8 38.14 -6.39 -32.06
C LEU A 8 37.67 -5.56 -30.86
N ALA A 9 38.63 -5.14 -30.05
CA ALA A 9 38.48 -4.03 -29.13
C ALA A 9 38.65 -2.71 -29.91
N LEU A 10 37.78 -1.73 -29.67
CA LEU A 10 38.10 -0.33 -29.92
C LEU A 10 37.37 0.55 -28.91
N GLY A 11 38.14 1.06 -27.96
CA GLY A 11 37.70 2.13 -27.07
C GLY A 11 37.77 3.48 -27.78
N ILE A 12 36.85 4.37 -27.42
CA ILE A 12 36.99 5.82 -27.66
C ILE A 12 36.61 6.53 -26.35
N ALA A 13 37.51 7.40 -25.93
CA ALA A 13 37.46 8.16 -24.71
C ALA A 13 36.95 9.60 -24.95
N LEU A 14 36.35 10.16 -23.89
CA LEU A 14 36.38 11.57 -23.46
C LEU A 14 35.85 12.69 -24.38
N ALA A 15 34.81 13.39 -23.92
CA ALA A 15 34.83 14.86 -23.76
C ALA A 15 33.67 15.32 -22.86
N LEU A 16 33.98 15.74 -21.63
CA LEU A 16 33.10 16.51 -20.75
C LEU A 16 33.19 17.99 -21.15
N SER A 17 32.13 18.57 -21.70
CA SER A 17 32.02 20.02 -21.88
C SER A 17 31.25 20.63 -20.70
N ALA A 18 32.01 21.23 -19.78
CA ALA A 18 31.52 22.07 -18.70
C ALA A 18 31.05 23.44 -19.24
N CYS A 19 29.86 23.87 -18.83
CA CYS A 19 29.41 25.26 -18.94
C CYS A 19 28.91 25.69 -17.56
N ASP A 20 29.86 26.06 -16.70
CA ASP A 20 29.60 26.69 -15.41
C ASP A 20 29.46 28.19 -15.66
N ARG A 21 28.26 28.76 -15.44
CA ARG A 21 28.05 30.21 -15.42
C ARG A 21 28.06 30.66 -13.97
N ALA A 22 29.08 31.42 -13.61
CA ALA A 22 29.20 32.09 -12.33
C ALA A 22 28.10 33.17 -12.13
N PRO A 23 27.64 33.39 -10.90
CA PRO A 23 26.65 34.42 -10.57
C PRO A 23 27.29 35.80 -10.40
N GLU A 24 26.58 36.84 -10.85
CA GLU A 24 26.97 38.25 -10.67
C GLU A 24 26.91 38.66 -9.19
N THR A 25 27.97 39.32 -8.74
CA THR A 25 28.10 39.98 -7.44
C THR A 25 27.30 41.30 -7.35
N PRO A 26 26.92 41.71 -6.13
CA PRO A 26 25.88 42.70 -5.87
C PRO A 26 26.40 44.15 -5.93
N SER A 27 25.53 45.06 -6.38
CA SER A 27 25.77 46.50 -6.28
C SER A 27 25.31 47.02 -4.91
N THR A 28 26.23 47.66 -4.21
CA THR A 28 26.01 48.42 -2.97
C THR A 28 25.83 49.88 -3.37
N ASP A 29 24.68 50.46 -3.07
CA ASP A 29 24.62 51.88 -2.74
C ASP A 29 23.68 52.05 -1.56
N ALA A 30 24.23 52.69 -0.53
CA ALA A 30 23.58 52.99 0.73
C ALA A 30 23.09 54.45 0.68
N GLU A 31 21.89 54.70 1.18
CA GLU A 31 21.60 55.99 1.83
C GLU A 31 20.57 55.78 2.91
N ALA A 32 20.94 56.23 4.11
CA ALA A 32 20.21 56.07 5.35
C ALA A 32 18.99 56.99 5.40
N ALA A 33 17.85 56.43 5.84
CA ALA A 33 16.75 57.19 6.41
C ALA A 33 16.29 56.48 7.68
N VAL A 34 16.36 57.22 8.79
CA VAL A 34 15.99 56.81 10.15
C VAL A 34 14.48 56.59 10.23
N ALA A 35 14.05 55.45 10.78
CA ALA A 35 12.68 55.24 11.25
C ALA A 35 12.67 54.51 12.61
N GLU A 36 11.93 55.12 13.53
CA GLU A 36 11.61 54.77 14.93
C GLU A 36 10.81 53.44 15.05
N PRO A 37 10.79 52.73 16.20
CA PRO A 37 10.42 51.32 16.24
C PRO A 37 8.90 51.13 16.21
N ALA A 38 8.40 50.51 15.13
CA ALA A 38 7.04 50.00 15.05
C ALA A 38 7.00 48.51 15.41
N ALA A 39 6.06 48.18 16.29
CA ALA A 39 5.84 46.89 16.92
C ALA A 39 5.87 45.69 15.95
N ALA A 40 6.45 44.59 16.43
CA ALA A 40 6.48 43.30 15.77
C ALA A 40 5.05 42.80 15.48
N ALA A 41 4.71 42.72 14.19
CA ALA A 41 3.59 41.93 13.72
C ALA A 41 3.91 40.43 13.89
N PRO A 42 2.93 39.59 14.28
CA PRO A 42 3.15 38.15 14.39
C PRO A 42 3.37 37.54 12.99
N PRO A 43 4.14 36.44 12.88
CA PRO A 43 4.33 35.78 11.60
C PRO A 43 2.99 35.25 11.09
N ALA A 44 2.55 35.77 9.95
CA ALA A 44 1.60 35.08 9.09
C ALA A 44 2.29 33.82 8.55
N GLY A 45 1.75 32.64 8.87
CA GLY A 45 2.26 31.42 8.28
C GLY A 45 2.06 30.19 9.13
N THR A 46 0.81 29.75 9.28
CA THR A 46 0.53 28.31 9.31
C THR A 46 -0.82 28.10 8.66
N SER A 47 -0.79 27.96 7.32
CA SER A 47 -1.89 27.30 6.63
C SER A 47 -1.94 25.89 7.23
N PRO A 48 -3.07 25.42 7.78
CA PRO A 48 -3.15 24.05 8.22
C PRO A 48 -2.93 23.19 6.98
N ALA A 49 -1.92 22.34 7.01
CA ALA A 49 -1.84 21.23 6.09
C ALA A 49 -3.16 20.46 6.27
N THR A 50 -4.05 20.57 5.28
CA THR A 50 -5.15 19.63 5.14
C THR A 50 -4.51 18.27 4.97
N SER A 51 -4.33 17.56 6.08
CA SER A 51 -4.15 16.12 6.05
C SER A 51 -5.39 15.62 5.31
N ALA A 52 -5.20 15.14 4.08
CA ALA A 52 -6.29 14.55 3.32
C ALA A 52 -6.89 13.46 4.20
N ALA A 53 -8.07 13.75 4.75
CA ALA A 53 -8.79 12.79 5.58
C ALA A 53 -9.13 11.62 4.65
N GLU A 54 -8.49 10.48 4.89
CA GLU A 54 -8.83 9.25 4.19
C GLU A 54 -10.34 9.03 4.37
N PRO A 55 -11.10 8.66 3.31
CA PRO A 55 -12.53 8.44 3.42
C PRO A 55 -12.81 7.53 4.60
N ALA A 56 -13.61 7.99 5.56
CA ALA A 56 -13.93 7.24 6.77
C ALA A 56 -14.37 5.82 6.39
N ALA A 57 -13.68 4.81 6.91
CA ALA A 57 -13.91 3.41 6.58
C ALA A 57 -15.41 3.07 6.75
N GLN A 58 -16.10 2.86 5.63
CA GLN A 58 -17.50 2.47 5.62
C GLN A 58 -17.58 0.94 5.69
N GLY A 59 -17.58 0.40 6.90
CA GLY A 59 -17.74 -1.03 7.12
C GLY A 59 -16.68 -1.64 8.05
N PRO A 60 -16.61 -2.99 8.12
CA PRO A 60 -15.74 -3.69 9.05
C PRO A 60 -14.25 -3.63 8.68
N ALA A 61 -13.91 -3.29 7.45
CA ALA A 61 -12.53 -3.31 6.97
C ALA A 61 -11.72 -2.09 7.47
N ARG A 62 -10.55 -2.34 8.06
CA ARG A 62 -9.67 -1.31 8.59
C ARG A 62 -8.21 -1.64 8.24
N LEU A 63 -7.35 -0.64 8.14
CA LEU A 63 -5.93 -0.85 7.87
C LEU A 63 -5.22 -1.65 8.98
N ASP A 64 -5.70 -1.51 10.21
CA ASP A 64 -5.20 -2.19 11.39
C ASP A 64 -5.94 -3.49 11.72
N GLY A 65 -6.97 -3.89 10.94
CA GLY A 65 -7.71 -5.13 11.19
C GLY A 65 -9.12 -5.19 10.58
N TYR A 66 -9.95 -6.10 11.09
CA TYR A 66 -11.29 -6.35 10.56
C TYR A 66 -12.33 -6.51 11.67
N GLY A 67 -13.36 -5.67 11.65
CA GLY A 67 -14.38 -5.62 12.69
C GLY A 67 -13.71 -5.42 14.06
N PRO A 68 -13.96 -6.31 15.04
CA PRO A 68 -13.34 -6.23 16.36
C PRO A 68 -11.88 -6.71 16.39
N LEU A 69 -11.37 -7.26 15.30
CA LEU A 69 -10.04 -7.86 15.23
C LEU A 69 -8.99 -6.82 14.85
N THR A 70 -7.78 -7.00 15.40
CA THR A 70 -6.58 -6.22 15.06
C THR A 70 -5.51 -7.15 14.49
N LEU A 71 -4.85 -6.74 13.41
CA LEU A 71 -3.70 -7.46 12.86
C LEU A 71 -2.61 -7.62 13.93
N GLY A 72 -1.99 -8.80 13.98
CA GLY A 72 -0.99 -9.20 14.98
C GLY A 72 -1.55 -9.82 16.26
N SER A 73 -2.86 -9.73 16.49
CA SER A 73 -3.53 -10.36 17.65
C SER A 73 -3.31 -11.88 17.65
N SER A 74 -3.21 -12.48 18.83
CA SER A 74 -3.07 -13.93 18.95
C SER A 74 -4.34 -14.66 18.48
N LEU A 75 -4.23 -15.95 18.14
CA LEU A 75 -5.40 -16.77 17.82
C LEU A 75 -6.45 -16.78 18.95
N GLU A 76 -6.00 -16.77 20.21
CA GLU A 76 -6.88 -16.72 21.38
C GLU A 76 -7.66 -15.39 21.44
N ASP A 77 -6.97 -14.27 21.22
CA ASP A 77 -7.60 -12.95 21.17
C ASP A 77 -8.58 -12.85 20.01
N VAL A 78 -8.24 -13.43 18.85
CA VAL A 78 -9.12 -13.48 17.68
C VAL A 78 -10.41 -14.23 18.02
N ARG A 79 -10.31 -15.43 18.61
CA ARG A 79 -11.47 -16.24 18.99
C ARG A 79 -12.28 -15.57 20.11
N SER A 80 -11.64 -14.84 21.01
CA SER A 80 -12.32 -14.15 22.11
C SER A 80 -13.04 -12.88 21.64
N ALA A 81 -12.44 -12.12 20.72
CA ALA A 81 -13.01 -10.90 20.16
C ALA A 81 -14.11 -11.20 19.13
N TRP A 82 -13.98 -12.30 18.39
CA TRP A 82 -14.99 -12.76 17.43
C TRP A 82 -16.12 -13.49 18.18
N LYS A 83 -17.21 -12.76 18.48
CA LYS A 83 -18.33 -13.24 19.31
C LYS A 83 -19.17 -14.37 18.71
N GLU A 84 -18.94 -14.67 17.43
CA GLU A 84 -19.62 -15.75 16.70
C GLU A 84 -18.64 -16.90 16.46
N PRO A 85 -19.11 -18.11 16.13
CA PRO A 85 -18.18 -19.19 15.82
C PRO A 85 -17.36 -18.91 14.55
N LEU A 86 -16.10 -19.36 14.54
CA LEU A 86 -15.23 -19.38 13.37
C LEU A 86 -15.07 -20.83 12.88
N GLN A 87 -15.25 -21.04 11.58
CA GLN A 87 -14.92 -22.30 10.89
C GLN A 87 -13.45 -22.32 10.46
N GLY A 88 -12.84 -23.50 10.49
CA GLY A 88 -11.42 -23.72 10.20
C GLY A 88 -10.66 -24.17 11.46
N GLU A 89 -9.69 -25.05 11.25
CA GLU A 89 -8.79 -25.54 12.28
C GLU A 89 -7.44 -24.83 12.18
N VAL A 90 -6.74 -24.71 13.31
CA VAL A 90 -5.38 -24.16 13.39
C VAL A 90 -4.57 -25.11 14.28
N PRO A 91 -4.21 -26.30 13.78
CA PRO A 91 -3.58 -27.36 14.57
C PRO A 91 -2.12 -27.05 14.93
N ASP A 92 -1.48 -26.14 14.20
CA ASP A 92 -0.10 -25.75 14.33
C ASP A 92 0.09 -24.26 13.95
N ASP A 93 1.33 -23.80 13.87
CA ASP A 93 1.69 -22.41 13.62
C ASP A 93 1.93 -22.07 12.13
N TYR A 94 1.64 -22.99 11.20
CA TYR A 94 1.66 -22.70 9.77
C TYR A 94 0.49 -21.78 9.35
N CYS A 95 0.30 -21.59 8.04
CA CYS A 95 -0.78 -20.78 7.49
C CYS A 95 -2.11 -21.54 7.57
N HIS A 96 -3.09 -20.95 8.26
CA HIS A 96 -4.46 -21.46 8.35
C HIS A 96 -5.48 -20.39 8.05
N ALA A 97 -6.60 -20.78 7.44
CA ALA A 97 -7.69 -19.87 7.10
C ALA A 97 -8.89 -20.09 8.04
N LEU A 98 -9.27 -19.05 8.77
CA LEU A 98 -10.52 -19.00 9.52
C LEU A 98 -11.56 -18.19 8.76
N ARG A 99 -12.83 -18.58 8.87
CA ARG A 99 -13.97 -17.82 8.32
C ARG A 99 -15.10 -17.76 9.36
N PRO A 100 -16.00 -16.77 9.31
CA PRO A 100 -17.19 -16.80 10.13
C PRO A 100 -18.03 -18.05 9.83
N GLN A 101 -18.58 -18.71 10.84
CA GLN A 101 -19.41 -19.89 10.58
C GLN A 101 -20.67 -19.51 9.80
N GLY A 102 -20.99 -20.31 8.76
CA GLY A 102 -22.12 -20.03 7.88
C GLY A 102 -21.85 -18.94 6.84
N SER A 103 -20.61 -18.43 6.77
CA SER A 103 -20.19 -17.51 5.73
C SER A 103 -20.16 -18.19 4.37
N GLN A 104 -20.50 -17.45 3.32
CA GLN A 104 -20.29 -17.87 1.94
C GLN A 104 -18.79 -17.95 1.62
N ALA A 105 -18.43 -18.60 0.52
CA ALA A 105 -17.02 -18.76 0.11
C ALA A 105 -16.32 -17.41 -0.18
N ASP A 106 -17.09 -16.36 -0.47
CA ASP A 106 -16.64 -15.02 -0.86
C ASP A 106 -16.71 -13.98 0.28
N ASP A 107 -17.12 -14.37 1.49
CA ASP A 107 -17.07 -13.53 2.69
C ASP A 107 -15.61 -13.28 3.15
N VAL A 108 -15.45 -12.67 4.33
CA VAL A 108 -14.13 -12.42 4.90
C VAL A 108 -13.40 -13.73 5.23
N ILE A 109 -12.13 -13.79 4.87
CA ILE A 109 -11.21 -14.87 5.24
C ILE A 109 -10.14 -14.28 6.14
N LEU A 110 -9.91 -14.89 7.29
CA LEU A 110 -8.89 -14.49 8.26
C LEU A 110 -7.71 -15.45 8.14
N MET A 111 -6.54 -14.92 7.80
CA MET A 111 -5.31 -15.70 7.72
C MET A 111 -4.61 -15.68 9.07
N ILE A 112 -4.41 -16.87 9.64
CA ILE A 112 -3.63 -17.10 10.85
C ILE A 112 -2.29 -17.72 10.44
N GLU A 113 -1.18 -17.14 10.84
CA GLU A 113 0.17 -17.72 10.66
C GLU A 113 1.03 -17.32 11.85
N GLY A 114 1.88 -18.22 12.34
CA GLY A 114 2.64 -17.99 13.57
C GLY A 114 1.73 -17.77 14.79
N ASN A 115 0.54 -18.40 14.78
CA ASN A 115 -0.52 -18.24 15.78
C ASN A 115 -1.05 -16.80 15.94
N ARG A 116 -0.97 -15.98 14.88
CA ARG A 116 -1.43 -14.59 14.85
C ARG A 116 -2.29 -14.27 13.63
N LEU A 117 -3.21 -13.32 13.76
CA LEU A 117 -3.92 -12.75 12.63
C LEU A 117 -2.97 -11.87 11.80
N VAL A 118 -2.59 -12.33 10.61
CA VAL A 118 -1.58 -11.65 9.77
C VAL A 118 -2.19 -10.94 8.56
N ARG A 119 -3.38 -11.37 8.15
CA ARG A 119 -4.08 -10.85 6.97
C ARG A 119 -5.58 -11.15 7.05
N TYR A 120 -6.36 -10.33 6.37
CA TYR A 120 -7.72 -10.69 6.00
C TYR A 120 -7.98 -10.42 4.51
N ASP A 121 -8.86 -11.23 3.92
CA ASP A 121 -9.26 -11.16 2.51
C ASP A 121 -10.76 -10.93 2.38
N VAL A 122 -11.15 -10.26 1.31
CA VAL A 122 -12.53 -10.10 0.89
C VAL A 122 -12.62 -10.39 -0.61
N ARG A 123 -13.62 -11.20 -0.99
CA ARG A 123 -13.83 -11.65 -2.38
C ARG A 123 -15.21 -11.27 -2.92
N ASN A 124 -15.95 -10.42 -2.21
CA ASN A 124 -17.26 -9.91 -2.62
C ASN A 124 -17.27 -8.39 -2.80
N ASP A 125 -18.31 -7.87 -3.46
CA ASP A 125 -18.49 -6.45 -3.77
C ASP A 125 -19.21 -5.64 -2.67
N ARG A 126 -19.71 -6.32 -1.63
CA ARG A 126 -20.47 -5.70 -0.54
C ARG A 126 -19.56 -4.90 0.39
N ILE A 127 -18.34 -5.37 0.64
CA ILE A 127 -17.39 -4.75 1.59
C ILE A 127 -16.36 -3.90 0.83
N ALA A 128 -16.21 -2.64 1.24
CA ALA A 128 -15.14 -1.77 0.77
C ALA A 128 -13.84 -2.03 1.54
N ALA A 129 -12.71 -2.00 0.82
CA ALA A 129 -11.39 -1.84 1.41
C ALA A 129 -11.26 -0.45 2.07
N PRO A 130 -10.32 -0.27 3.02
CA PRO A 130 -9.97 1.06 3.51
C PRO A 130 -9.63 2.00 2.34
N GLY A 131 -10.19 3.21 2.33
CA GLY A 131 -10.10 4.13 1.19
C GLY A 131 -11.07 3.88 0.04
N GLY A 132 -11.93 2.85 0.11
CA GLY A 132 -13.13 2.73 -0.72
C GLY A 132 -13.07 1.75 -1.91
N GLY A 133 -11.91 1.14 -2.19
CA GLY A 133 -11.77 0.15 -3.27
C GLY A 133 -12.65 -1.09 -3.06
N LYS A 134 -13.15 -1.70 -4.12
CA LYS A 134 -14.07 -2.85 -4.07
C LYS A 134 -13.82 -3.85 -5.20
N VAL A 135 -14.27 -5.09 -4.98
CA VAL A 135 -14.45 -6.09 -6.03
C VAL A 135 -15.34 -5.52 -7.14
N GLY A 136 -14.98 -5.80 -8.39
CA GLY A 136 -15.62 -5.28 -9.60
C GLY A 136 -15.08 -3.94 -10.11
N MET A 137 -14.29 -3.20 -9.33
CA MET A 137 -13.66 -1.96 -9.81
C MET A 137 -12.55 -2.24 -10.85
N SER A 138 -12.27 -1.25 -11.68
CA SER A 138 -11.11 -1.24 -12.58
C SER A 138 -9.88 -0.60 -11.95
N LEU A 139 -8.71 -0.81 -12.54
CA LEU A 139 -7.46 -0.15 -12.13
C LEU A 139 -7.60 1.38 -12.11
N GLY A 140 -8.22 1.99 -13.13
CA GLY A 140 -8.40 3.45 -13.20
C GLY A 140 -9.29 4.00 -12.07
N GLN A 141 -10.33 3.25 -11.67
CA GLN A 141 -11.15 3.61 -10.51
C GLN A 141 -10.33 3.52 -9.21
N LEU A 142 -9.53 2.47 -9.03
CA LEU A 142 -8.64 2.34 -7.87
C LEU A 142 -7.60 3.48 -7.83
N GLN A 143 -7.00 3.84 -8.96
CA GLN A 143 -6.01 4.93 -9.03
C GLN A 143 -6.60 6.30 -8.66
N THR A 144 -7.91 6.49 -8.84
CA THR A 144 -8.63 7.68 -8.37
C THR A 144 -8.76 7.70 -6.84
N LEU A 145 -8.94 6.53 -6.21
CA LEU A 145 -9.08 6.39 -4.75
C LEU A 145 -7.72 6.38 -4.03
N TYR A 146 -6.69 5.87 -4.70
CA TYR A 146 -5.34 5.68 -4.17
C TYR A 146 -4.28 6.41 -5.02
N PRO A 147 -4.41 7.74 -5.20
CA PRO A 147 -3.50 8.49 -6.06
C PRO A 147 -2.07 8.40 -5.51
N GLU A 148 -1.12 8.05 -6.38
CA GLU A 148 0.33 7.96 -6.08
C GLU A 148 0.73 6.97 -4.97
N ARG A 149 -0.20 6.13 -4.50
CA ARG A 149 0.02 5.17 -3.41
C ARG A 149 0.11 3.71 -3.86
N GLY A 150 -0.22 3.43 -5.12
CA GLY A 150 -0.32 2.08 -5.67
C GLY A 150 0.90 1.69 -6.50
N ASP A 151 1.54 0.58 -6.14
CA ASP A 151 2.54 -0.11 -6.95
C ASP A 151 1.85 -1.25 -7.71
N LEU A 152 1.83 -1.19 -9.05
CA LEU A 152 1.23 -2.21 -9.91
C LEU A 152 2.26 -3.31 -10.23
N MET A 153 1.91 -4.55 -9.91
CA MET A 153 2.76 -5.73 -10.10
C MET A 153 2.05 -6.76 -10.99
N PRO A 154 2.77 -7.52 -11.83
CA PRO A 154 2.17 -8.64 -12.55
C PRO A 154 1.55 -9.68 -11.60
N HIS A 155 0.44 -10.31 -12.00
CA HIS A 155 -0.10 -11.44 -11.27
C HIS A 155 0.76 -12.70 -11.49
N LYS A 156 0.96 -13.51 -10.44
CA LYS A 156 1.86 -14.68 -10.51
C LYS A 156 1.37 -15.75 -11.49
N TYR A 157 0.05 -15.91 -11.62
CA TYR A 157 -0.58 -17.01 -12.36
C TYR A 157 -1.52 -16.59 -13.48
N ASP A 158 -1.79 -15.30 -13.63
CA ASP A 158 -2.63 -14.76 -14.71
C ASP A 158 -1.74 -13.81 -15.52
N GLU A 159 -1.41 -14.20 -16.74
CA GLU A 159 -0.52 -13.44 -17.62
C GLU A 159 -1.07 -12.05 -17.97
N ARG A 160 -2.39 -11.88 -17.92
CA ARG A 160 -3.06 -10.59 -18.13
C ARG A 160 -3.45 -9.90 -16.82
N GLY A 161 -3.38 -10.62 -15.70
CA GLY A 161 -3.75 -10.15 -14.39
C GLY A 161 -2.66 -9.32 -13.72
N HIS A 162 -3.07 -8.51 -12.74
CA HIS A 162 -2.20 -7.63 -11.97
C HIS A 162 -2.56 -7.65 -10.49
N ASN A 163 -1.62 -7.25 -9.65
CA ASN A 163 -1.86 -6.87 -8.26
C ASN A 163 -1.57 -5.38 -8.10
N LEU A 164 -2.47 -4.61 -7.50
CA LEU A 164 -2.21 -3.24 -7.07
C LEU A 164 -1.93 -3.22 -5.57
N ARG A 165 -0.67 -3.01 -5.17
CA ARG A 165 -0.26 -2.86 -3.77
C ARG A 165 -0.36 -1.40 -3.37
N VAL A 166 -1.28 -1.07 -2.49
CA VAL A 166 -1.50 0.28 -1.98
C VAL A 166 -0.84 0.41 -0.61
N ARG A 167 0.07 1.39 -0.49
CA ARG A 167 0.60 1.83 0.80
C ARG A 167 -0.44 2.71 1.52
N PRO A 168 -0.82 2.40 2.77
CA PRO A 168 -1.69 3.28 3.54
C PRO A 168 -1.01 4.62 3.86
N VAL A 169 -1.83 5.65 4.12
CA VAL A 169 -1.34 6.98 4.55
C VAL A 169 -0.88 6.94 6.01
N ALA A 170 -1.47 6.06 6.82
CA ALA A 170 -1.14 5.88 8.23
C ALA A 170 -0.07 4.80 8.42
N GLU A 171 0.84 5.06 9.37
CA GLU A 171 1.84 4.12 9.87
C GLU A 171 1.16 2.86 10.46
N GLY A 172 1.79 1.69 10.32
CA GLY A 172 1.22 0.41 10.79
C GLY A 172 1.69 -0.83 10.02
N GLY A 173 2.43 -0.64 8.92
CA GLY A 173 3.12 -1.70 8.18
C GLY A 173 2.22 -2.62 7.35
N ALA A 174 0.89 -2.51 7.46
CA ALA A 174 -0.04 -3.22 6.60
C ALA A 174 -0.14 -2.56 5.21
N LEU A 175 -0.44 -3.35 4.19
CA LEU A 175 -0.72 -2.92 2.83
C LEU A 175 -2.14 -3.34 2.46
N ILE A 176 -2.75 -2.64 1.51
CA ILE A 176 -3.91 -3.16 0.78
C ILE A 176 -3.40 -3.75 -0.53
N ASN A 177 -3.80 -4.96 -0.89
CA ASN A 177 -3.47 -5.55 -2.18
C ASN A 177 -4.77 -5.90 -2.91
N PHE A 178 -4.97 -5.32 -4.10
CA PHE A 178 -6.09 -5.62 -4.98
C PHE A 178 -5.63 -6.58 -6.08
N GLU A 179 -6.28 -7.73 -6.20
CA GLU A 179 -6.08 -8.67 -7.31
C GLU A 179 -7.01 -8.29 -8.45
N ILE A 180 -6.44 -8.08 -9.63
CA ILE A 180 -7.12 -7.64 -10.85
C ILE A 180 -6.93 -8.73 -11.90
N ASP A 181 -8.03 -9.28 -12.41
CA ASP A 181 -7.99 -10.31 -13.44
C ASP A 181 -7.61 -9.76 -14.83
N GLY A 182 -7.42 -10.67 -15.79
CA GLY A 182 -7.15 -10.33 -17.18
C GLY A 182 -8.21 -9.47 -17.88
N ASP A 183 -9.42 -9.36 -17.34
CA ASP A 183 -10.51 -8.51 -17.86
C ASP A 183 -10.52 -7.12 -17.17
N GLY A 184 -9.49 -6.87 -16.35
CA GLY A 184 -9.25 -5.60 -15.69
C GLY A 184 -10.28 -5.31 -14.61
N LYS A 185 -10.76 -6.35 -13.91
CA LYS A 185 -11.68 -6.22 -12.76
C LYS A 185 -11.04 -6.75 -11.50
N VAL A 186 -11.25 -6.05 -10.40
CA VAL A 186 -10.87 -6.55 -9.07
C VAL A 186 -11.69 -7.79 -8.77
N THR A 187 -11.03 -8.91 -8.51
CA THR A 187 -11.65 -10.18 -8.10
C THR A 187 -11.61 -10.40 -6.60
N ALA A 188 -10.58 -9.85 -5.95
CA ALA A 188 -10.39 -9.91 -4.51
C ALA A 188 -9.54 -8.73 -4.04
N TRP A 189 -9.63 -8.41 -2.76
CA TRP A 189 -8.68 -7.54 -2.11
C TRP A 189 -8.39 -8.03 -0.70
N ARG A 190 -7.23 -7.65 -0.17
CA ARG A 190 -6.72 -8.12 1.11
C ARG A 190 -5.96 -7.02 1.82
N VAL A 191 -5.92 -7.10 3.15
CA VAL A 191 -5.10 -6.24 4.00
C VAL A 191 -4.27 -7.10 4.92
N GLY A 192 -2.98 -6.79 5.04
CA GLY A 192 -2.04 -7.54 5.87
C GLY A 192 -0.62 -7.03 5.75
N GLN A 193 0.30 -7.68 6.44
CA GLN A 193 1.73 -7.35 6.41
C GLN A 193 2.46 -8.19 5.35
N THR A 194 3.62 -7.72 4.88
CA THR A 194 4.53 -8.52 4.04
C THR A 194 5.25 -9.56 4.92
N PRO A 195 5.43 -10.81 4.45
CA PRO A 195 5.11 -11.31 3.10
C PRO A 195 3.65 -11.79 2.89
N GLN A 196 2.85 -11.94 3.94
CA GLN A 196 1.55 -12.61 3.90
C GLN A 196 0.53 -11.94 3.00
N VAL A 197 0.54 -10.60 2.90
CA VAL A 197 -0.33 -9.83 2.00
C VAL A 197 -0.08 -10.14 0.51
N ASP A 198 1.04 -10.77 0.18
CA ASP A 198 1.43 -11.11 -1.18
C ASP A 198 1.22 -12.60 -1.50
N TYR A 199 0.72 -13.42 -0.56
CA TYR A 199 0.40 -14.83 -0.80
C TYR A 199 -0.83 -14.97 -1.72
N VAL A 200 -0.60 -15.29 -2.99
CA VAL A 200 -1.67 -15.43 -3.99
C VAL A 200 -2.64 -16.57 -3.64
N GLU A 201 -2.13 -17.69 -3.12
CA GLU A 201 -2.91 -18.91 -2.88
C GLU A 201 -3.70 -18.86 -1.56
N GLY A 202 -3.40 -17.91 -0.67
CA GLY A 202 -3.89 -17.93 0.71
C GLY A 202 -3.17 -18.99 1.53
N CYS A 203 -3.92 -19.73 2.36
CA CYS A 203 -3.42 -20.90 3.08
C CYS A 203 -3.87 -22.19 2.37
N SER A 204 -2.94 -23.13 2.25
CA SER A 204 -3.10 -24.44 1.58
C SER A 204 -3.43 -25.55 2.56
#